data_AF-A0AAN4NVJ9-F1
#
_entry.id   AF-A0AAN4NVJ9-F1
#
_cell.length_a   1.000
_cell.length_b   1.000
_cell.length_c   1.000
_cell.angle_alpha   90.00
_cell.angle_beta   90.00
_cell.angle_gamma   90.00
#
_symmetry.space_group_name_H-M   'P 1'
#
loop_
_entity.id
_entity.type
_entity.pdbx_description
1 polymer ?
#
loop_
_entity_poly.entity_id
_entity_poly.type
_entity_poly.pdbx_seq_one_letter_code
_entity_poly.pdbx_strand_id
1 'polypeptide(L)'
;MTLSNAASRALERFHKENMDTVRQNPHMGTFEDIIVRKREQVVRIAAILELEKDPDSTVITLESTNSAIYLIEFYFKHLIYKLESLREISPAEKLDKWLQKRIITTAGYIFQKSYILQYAPYALRKKCVLDEALDILAEQRKIRIDDNLVVYIGNTITPSELAKKLNIPAFDAGVFICDHQNILKYHRNRL
;
A
#
# COMPACT_ATOMS: atom_id res chain seq x y z
N MET A 1 2.61 -9.05 37.69
CA MET A 1 1.34 -8.35 37.40
C MET A 1 0.48 -9.18 36.46
N THR A 2 -0.84 -9.06 36.57
CA THR A 2 -1.82 -9.76 35.73
C THR A 2 -2.66 -8.75 34.96
N LEU A 3 -3.16 -9.12 33.77
CA LEU A 3 -4.08 -8.26 33.03
C LEU A 3 -5.49 -8.36 33.64
N SER A 4 -6.15 -7.23 33.83
CA SER A 4 -7.59 -7.24 34.10
C SER A 4 -8.35 -7.88 32.92
N ASN A 5 -9.53 -8.46 33.20
CA ASN A 5 -10.35 -9.09 32.14
C ASN A 5 -10.64 -8.14 30.97
N ALA A 6 -10.86 -6.85 31.26
CA ALA A 6 -11.09 -5.84 30.24
C ALA A 6 -9.83 -5.55 29.42
N ALA A 7 -8.67 -5.44 30.07
CA ALA A 7 -7.38 -5.28 29.40
C ALA A 7 -7.05 -6.47 28.48
N SER A 8 -7.27 -7.70 28.95
CA SER A 8 -7.07 -8.92 28.14
C SER A 8 -7.90 -8.90 26.85
N ARG A 9 -9.20 -8.57 26.95
CA ARG A 9 -10.09 -8.46 25.77
C ARG A 9 -9.69 -7.33 24.82
N ALA A 10 -9.18 -6.20 25.34
CA ALA A 10 -8.69 -5.11 24.50
C ALA A 10 -7.43 -5.55 23.73
N LEU A 11 -6.50 -6.22 24.41
CA LEU A 11 -5.27 -6.71 23.83
C LEU A 11 -5.49 -7.80 22.76
N GLU A 12 -6.46 -8.70 22.99
CA GLU A 12 -6.84 -9.71 22.00
C GLU A 12 -7.42 -9.10 20.73
N ARG A 13 -8.30 -8.11 20.87
CA ARG A 13 -8.86 -7.36 19.73
C ARG A 13 -7.76 -6.65 18.96
N PHE A 14 -6.90 -5.91 19.67
CA PHE A 14 -5.76 -5.24 19.07
C PHE A 14 -4.85 -6.20 18.30
N HIS A 15 -4.52 -7.36 18.87
CA HIS A 15 -3.68 -8.34 18.19
C HIS A 15 -4.37 -8.88 16.92
N LYS A 16 -5.66 -9.21 17.00
CA LYS A 16 -6.44 -9.69 15.87
C LYS A 16 -6.46 -8.66 14.72
N GLU A 17 -6.74 -7.40 15.03
CA GLU A 17 -6.76 -6.30 14.04
C GLU A 17 -5.41 -6.11 13.35
N ASN A 18 -4.30 -6.22 14.09
CA ASN A 18 -2.97 -6.17 13.50
C ASN A 18 -2.70 -7.36 12.56
N MET A 19 -3.09 -8.58 12.94
CA MET A 19 -2.92 -9.75 12.07
C MET A 19 -3.82 -9.71 10.84
N ASP A 20 -5.03 -9.20 10.97
CA ASP A 20 -5.94 -9.01 9.83
C ASP A 20 -5.38 -7.94 8.87
N THR A 21 -4.76 -6.88 9.39
CA THR A 21 -4.05 -5.87 8.59
C THR A 21 -2.91 -6.49 7.77
N VAL A 22 -2.10 -7.37 8.37
CA VAL A 22 -1.03 -8.09 7.67
C VAL A 22 -1.58 -9.00 6.56
N ARG A 23 -2.65 -9.74 6.85
CA ARG A 23 -3.28 -10.65 5.89
C ARG A 23 -3.92 -9.94 4.71
N GLN A 24 -4.55 -8.79 4.95
CA GLN A 24 -5.28 -8.04 3.92
C GLN A 24 -4.39 -7.11 3.11
N ASN A 25 -3.23 -6.72 3.65
CA ASN A 25 -2.31 -5.81 2.99
C ASN A 25 -0.94 -6.47 2.78
N PRO A 26 -0.64 -6.99 1.57
CA PRO A 26 0.64 -7.63 1.25
C PRO A 26 1.85 -6.76 1.56
N HIS A 27 1.71 -5.43 1.48
CA HIS A 27 2.77 -4.50 1.83
C HIS A 27 3.08 -4.52 3.33
N MET A 28 2.06 -4.67 4.18
CA MET A 28 2.23 -4.82 5.64
C MET A 28 2.86 -6.18 6.01
N GLY A 29 2.79 -7.18 5.13
CA GLY A 29 3.51 -8.43 5.27
C GLY A 29 5.03 -8.26 5.42
N THR A 30 5.62 -7.23 4.80
CA THR A 30 7.05 -6.92 4.97
C THR A 30 7.44 -6.49 6.39
N PHE A 31 6.45 -6.11 7.20
CA PHE A 31 6.62 -5.70 8.59
C PHE A 31 6.04 -6.71 9.59
N GLU A 32 5.63 -7.91 9.14
CA GLU A 32 4.95 -8.91 9.96
C GLU A 32 5.75 -9.22 11.24
N ASP A 33 7.06 -9.48 11.13
CA ASP A 33 7.95 -9.77 12.26
C ASP A 33 7.95 -8.69 13.36
N ILE A 34 7.67 -7.44 12.98
CA ILE A 34 7.59 -6.32 13.92
C ILE A 34 6.14 -6.20 14.44
N ILE A 35 5.14 -6.36 13.57
CA ILE A 35 3.72 -6.25 13.91
C ILE A 35 3.29 -7.33 14.91
N VAL A 36 3.74 -8.58 14.75
CA VAL A 36 3.41 -9.68 15.68
C VAL A 36 3.89 -9.40 17.12
N ARG A 37 4.96 -8.62 17.27
CA ARG A 37 5.55 -8.25 18.57
C ARG A 37 4.81 -7.11 19.26
N LYS A 38 3.96 -6.34 18.56
CA LYS A 38 3.22 -5.22 19.16
C LYS A 38 2.48 -5.60 20.44
N ARG A 39 1.85 -6.78 20.46
CA ARG A 39 1.10 -7.29 21.60
C ARG A 39 1.96 -7.38 22.87
N GLU A 40 3.15 -7.97 22.74
CA GLU A 40 4.11 -8.09 23.84
C GLU A 40 4.57 -6.73 24.33
N GLN A 41 4.83 -5.80 23.41
CA GLN A 41 5.27 -4.44 23.74
C GLN A 41 4.18 -3.64 24.46
N VAL A 42 2.92 -3.78 24.04
CA VAL A 42 1.78 -3.16 24.73
C VAL A 42 1.71 -3.62 26.18
N VAL A 43 1.84 -4.93 26.44
CA VAL A 43 1.80 -5.45 27.82
C VAL A 43 2.93 -4.87 28.68
N ARG A 44 4.15 -4.79 28.14
CA ARG A 44 5.30 -4.24 28.86
C ARG A 44 5.12 -2.77 29.20
N ILE A 45 4.69 -1.96 28.23
CA ILE A 45 4.45 -0.53 28.45
C ILE A 45 3.29 -0.33 29.41
N ALA A 46 2.20 -1.09 29.26
CA ALA A 46 1.05 -0.99 30.15
C ALA A 46 1.42 -1.33 31.61
N ALA A 47 2.28 -2.33 31.82
CA ALA A 47 2.81 -2.66 33.14
C ALA A 47 3.63 -1.51 33.74
N ILE A 48 4.51 -0.89 32.95
CA ILE A 48 5.29 0.27 33.39
C ILE A 48 4.37 1.43 33.74
N LEU A 49 3.42 1.78 32.87
CA LEU A 49 2.46 2.88 33.11
C LEU A 49 1.65 2.67 34.39
N GLU A 50 1.34 1.42 34.72
CA GLU A 50 0.61 1.09 35.94
C GLU A 50 1.49 1.19 37.18
N LEU A 51 2.74 0.70 37.12
CA LEU A 51 3.70 0.80 38.22
C LEU A 51 4.11 2.25 38.52
N GLU A 52 4.14 3.12 37.50
CA GLU A 52 4.37 4.56 37.68
C GLU A 52 3.19 5.26 38.38
N LYS A 53 1.96 4.74 38.20
CA LYS A 53 0.78 5.25 38.91
C LYS A 53 0.73 4.74 40.35
N ASP A 54 1.00 3.45 40.54
CA ASP A 54 1.00 2.76 41.82
C ASP A 54 2.06 1.64 41.82
N PRO A 55 3.19 1.83 42.53
CA PRO A 55 4.29 0.87 42.57
C PRO A 55 3.90 -0.52 43.12
N ASP A 56 2.86 -0.60 43.93
CA ASP A 56 2.38 -1.86 44.52
C ASP A 56 1.29 -2.52 43.65
N SER A 57 0.95 -1.92 42.51
CA SER A 57 -0.08 -2.45 41.62
C SER A 57 0.30 -3.82 41.06
N THR A 58 -0.62 -4.76 41.24
CA THR A 58 -0.47 -6.14 40.72
C THR A 58 -1.32 -6.40 39.48
N VAL A 59 -2.15 -5.43 39.06
CA VAL A 59 -3.13 -5.60 37.98
C VAL A 59 -2.99 -4.48 36.95
N ILE A 60 -2.75 -4.86 35.70
CA ILE A 60 -2.74 -3.95 34.56
C ILE A 60 -4.18 -3.61 34.18
N THR A 61 -4.53 -2.33 34.28
CA THR A 61 -5.86 -1.83 33.98
C THR A 61 -6.11 -1.69 32.47
N LEU A 62 -7.40 -1.57 32.11
CA LEU A 62 -7.78 -1.24 30.73
C LEU A 62 -7.21 0.12 30.31
N GLU A 63 -7.16 1.09 31.22
CA GLU A 63 -6.66 2.44 30.94
C GLU A 63 -5.19 2.40 30.54
N SER A 64 -4.33 1.79 31.37
CA SER A 64 -2.90 1.65 31.07
C SER A 64 -2.65 0.85 29.79
N THR A 65 -3.49 -0.16 29.52
CA THR A 65 -3.44 -0.92 28.27
C THR A 65 -3.80 -0.07 27.04
N ASN A 66 -4.85 0.74 27.10
CA ASN A 66 -5.25 1.62 26.00
C ASN A 66 -4.20 2.71 25.74
N SER A 67 -3.63 3.29 26.79
CA SER A 67 -2.51 4.25 26.67
C SER A 67 -1.29 3.60 26.02
N ALA A 68 -0.95 2.37 26.41
CA ALA A 68 0.13 1.62 25.78
C ALA A 68 -0.14 1.28 24.31
N ILE A 69 -1.37 0.89 23.96
CA ILE A 69 -1.79 0.68 22.57
C ILE A 69 -1.58 1.96 21.77
N TYR A 70 -2.09 3.09 22.26
CA TYR A 70 -1.95 4.38 21.58
C TYR A 70 -0.48 4.74 21.29
N LEU A 71 0.39 4.60 22.30
CA LEU A 71 1.83 4.86 22.14
C LEU A 71 2.46 3.93 21.09
N ILE A 72 2.16 2.64 21.18
CA ILE A 72 2.68 1.64 20.24
C ILE A 72 2.22 1.95 18.82
N GLU A 73 0.93 2.24 18.60
CA GLU A 73 0.44 2.57 17.27
C GLU A 73 1.10 3.82 16.69
N PHE A 74 1.27 4.86 17.51
CA PHE A 74 1.95 6.08 17.10
C PHE A 74 3.40 5.79 16.65
N TYR A 75 4.21 5.16 17.51
CA TYR A 75 5.61 4.89 17.18
C TYR A 75 5.78 3.89 16.03
N PHE A 76 4.90 2.89 15.93
CA PHE A 76 4.94 1.95 14.80
C PHE A 76 4.61 2.63 13.48
N LYS A 77 3.60 3.51 13.45
CA LYS A 77 3.29 4.29 12.25
C LYS A 77 4.51 5.12 11.82
N HIS A 78 5.18 5.76 12.77
CA HIS A 78 6.41 6.51 12.49
C HIS A 78 7.57 5.62 12.02
N LEU A 79 7.73 4.44 12.62
CA LEU A 79 8.76 3.47 12.23
C LEU A 79 8.53 2.98 10.79
N ILE A 80 7.32 2.56 10.46
CA ILE A 80 6.95 2.10 9.10
C ILE A 80 7.24 3.23 8.10
N TYR A 81 6.76 4.44 8.37
CA TYR A 81 7.02 5.60 7.50
C TYR A 81 8.52 5.84 7.27
N LYS A 82 9.34 5.73 8.32
CA LYS A 82 10.79 5.92 8.23
C LYS A 82 11.49 4.76 7.49
N LEU A 83 11.06 3.52 7.70
CA LEU A 83 11.60 2.37 6.97
C LEU A 83 11.25 2.46 5.49
N GLU A 84 10.02 2.86 5.17
CA GLU A 84 9.58 3.10 3.80
C GLU A 84 10.37 4.23 3.12
N SER A 85 10.68 5.32 3.85
CA SER A 85 11.45 6.43 3.28
C SER A 85 12.92 6.09 3.00
N LEU A 86 13.47 5.11 3.72
CA LEU A 86 14.83 4.60 3.53
C LEU A 86 14.90 3.47 2.49
N ARG A 87 13.77 2.86 2.15
CA ARG A 87 13.73 1.76 1.18
C ARG A 87 14.12 2.27 -0.21
N GLU A 88 15.07 1.59 -0.84
CA GLU A 88 15.34 1.84 -2.25
C GLU A 88 14.11 1.47 -3.09
N ILE A 89 13.58 2.43 -3.84
CA ILE A 89 12.42 2.20 -4.71
C ILE A 89 12.86 1.23 -5.81
N SER A 90 12.18 0.08 -5.89
CA SER A 90 12.52 -0.95 -6.87
C SER A 90 12.30 -0.44 -8.31
N PRO A 91 12.96 -1.03 -9.32
CA PRO A 91 12.69 -0.70 -10.71
C PRO A 91 11.20 -0.82 -11.07
N ALA A 92 10.51 -1.87 -10.62
CA ALA A 92 9.07 -2.06 -10.82
C ALA A 92 8.24 -0.91 -10.23
N GLU A 93 8.57 -0.44 -9.01
CA GLU A 93 7.86 0.69 -8.39
C GLU A 93 8.16 2.03 -9.07
N LYS A 94 9.39 2.22 -9.56
CA LYS A 94 9.74 3.39 -10.38
C LYS A 94 8.93 3.38 -11.68
N LEU A 95 8.74 2.20 -12.28
CA LEU A 95 7.96 2.03 -13.50
C LEU A 95 6.47 2.30 -13.26
N ASP A 96 5.90 1.73 -12.19
CA ASP A 96 4.51 1.94 -11.79
C ASP A 96 4.20 3.45 -11.60
N LYS A 97 5.00 4.13 -10.77
CA LYS A 97 4.88 5.59 -10.56
C LYS A 97 5.00 6.38 -11.85
N TRP A 98 5.91 5.98 -12.75
CA TRP A 98 6.10 6.65 -14.03
C TRP A 98 4.91 6.46 -14.97
N LEU A 99 4.38 5.23 -15.08
CA LEU A 99 3.21 4.92 -15.90
C LEU A 99 1.98 5.72 -15.44
N GLN A 100 1.71 5.76 -14.13
CA GLN A 100 0.60 6.54 -13.57
C GLN A 100 0.70 8.03 -13.91
N LYS A 101 1.90 8.61 -13.83
CA LYS A 101 2.14 10.00 -14.22
C LYS A 101 1.91 10.19 -15.73
N ARG A 102 2.33 9.21 -16.54
CA ARG A 102 2.20 9.25 -18.00
C ARG A 102 0.76 9.10 -18.49
N ILE A 103 -0.08 8.36 -17.78
CA ILE A 103 -1.51 8.26 -18.10
C ILE A 103 -2.17 9.63 -18.16
N ILE A 104 -1.83 10.50 -17.21
CA ILE A 104 -2.35 11.88 -17.16
C ILE A 104 -1.79 12.69 -18.34
N THR A 105 -0.50 12.61 -18.63
CA THR A 105 0.11 13.42 -19.69
C THR A 105 -0.27 12.97 -21.11
N THR A 106 -0.49 11.68 -21.31
CA THR A 106 -0.78 11.07 -22.61
C THR A 106 -2.29 10.85 -22.80
N ALA A 107 -3.09 11.14 -21.77
CA ALA A 107 -4.55 10.95 -21.76
C ALA A 107 -4.99 9.51 -22.10
N GLY A 108 -4.23 8.51 -21.66
CA GLY A 108 -4.50 7.11 -22.03
C GLY A 108 -3.70 6.09 -21.25
N TYR A 109 -4.10 4.82 -21.34
CA TYR A 109 -3.58 3.72 -20.52
C TYR A 109 -2.65 2.76 -21.27
N ILE A 110 -2.44 2.96 -22.57
CA ILE A 110 -1.70 2.05 -23.44
C ILE A 110 -0.37 2.69 -23.84
N PHE A 111 0.72 1.95 -23.66
CA PHE A 111 2.09 2.40 -23.94
C PHE A 111 2.83 1.37 -24.78
N GLN A 112 3.66 1.81 -25.72
CA GLN A 112 4.58 0.90 -26.43
C GLN A 112 5.80 0.60 -25.55
N LYS A 113 6.28 -0.66 -25.55
CA LYS A 113 7.51 -1.05 -24.83
C LYS A 113 8.72 -0.21 -25.24
N SER A 114 8.86 0.08 -26.54
CA SER A 114 9.92 0.95 -27.08
C SER A 114 9.85 2.36 -26.49
N TYR A 115 8.65 2.94 -26.39
CA TYR A 115 8.42 4.25 -25.78
C TYR A 115 8.81 4.25 -24.29
N ILE A 116 8.43 3.20 -23.55
CA ILE A 116 8.83 3.06 -22.15
C ILE A 116 10.35 2.99 -22.05
N LEU A 117 11.01 2.15 -22.84
CA LEU A 117 12.47 1.99 -22.83
C LEU A 117 13.20 3.31 -23.11
N GLN A 118 12.65 4.16 -23.98
CA GLN A 118 13.25 5.45 -24.35
C GLN A 118 13.02 6.54 -23.29
N TYR A 119 11.81 6.64 -22.73
CA TYR A 119 11.38 7.79 -21.92
C TYR A 119 11.20 7.51 -20.43
N ALA A 120 11.30 6.25 -20.00
CA ALA A 120 11.30 5.88 -18.59
C ALA A 120 12.54 6.44 -17.85
N PRO A 121 12.51 6.45 -16.51
CA PRO A 121 13.67 6.77 -15.68
C PRO A 121 14.91 5.99 -16.10
N TYR A 122 16.09 6.60 -15.97
CA TYR A 122 17.36 6.03 -16.45
C TYR A 122 17.60 4.58 -16.00
N ALA A 123 17.25 4.25 -14.75
CA ALA A 123 17.36 2.90 -14.18
C ALA A 123 16.59 1.82 -14.97
N LEU A 124 15.54 2.20 -15.69
CA LEU A 124 14.66 1.31 -16.47
C LEU A 124 15.00 1.28 -17.96
N ARG A 125 16.00 2.03 -18.43
CA ARG A 125 16.36 2.08 -19.86
C ARG A 125 17.19 0.89 -20.32
N LYS A 126 17.55 0.00 -19.39
CA LYS A 126 18.17 -1.30 -19.70
C LYS A 126 17.05 -2.31 -19.95
N LYS A 127 17.05 -2.96 -21.12
CA LYS A 127 15.99 -3.88 -21.54
C LYS A 127 15.71 -4.98 -20.50
N CYS A 128 16.74 -5.65 -19.99
CA CYS A 128 16.59 -6.70 -18.98
C CYS A 128 15.88 -6.20 -17.71
N VAL A 129 16.24 -5.01 -17.22
CA VAL A 129 15.63 -4.40 -16.02
C VAL A 129 14.18 -3.99 -16.29
N LEU A 130 13.89 -3.51 -17.50
CA LEU A 130 12.52 -3.16 -17.88
C LEU A 130 11.64 -4.39 -17.98
N ASP A 131 12.12 -5.45 -18.64
CA ASP A 131 11.37 -6.69 -18.82
C ASP A 131 11.04 -7.31 -17.45
N GLU A 132 12.02 -7.42 -16.54
CA GLU A 132 11.79 -7.87 -15.15
C GLU A 132 10.80 -6.98 -14.39
N ALA A 133 10.92 -5.65 -14.52
CA ALA A 133 9.98 -4.72 -13.90
C ALA A 133 8.56 -4.86 -14.45
N LEU A 134 8.40 -5.15 -15.74
CA LEU A 134 7.11 -5.40 -16.38
C LEU A 134 6.51 -6.72 -15.88
N ASP A 135 7.31 -7.78 -15.78
CA ASP A 135 6.88 -9.09 -15.29
C ASP A 135 6.35 -8.97 -13.84
N ILE A 136 7.09 -8.29 -12.96
CA ILE A 136 6.65 -8.02 -11.58
C ILE A 136 5.31 -7.25 -11.55
N LEU A 137 5.14 -6.23 -12.38
CA LEU A 137 3.88 -5.47 -12.42
C LEU A 137 2.72 -6.26 -13.02
N ALA A 138 3.00 -7.20 -13.93
CA ALA A 138 2.01 -8.10 -14.49
C ALA A 138 1.56 -9.14 -13.45
N GLU A 139 2.49 -9.72 -12.69
CA GLU A 139 2.20 -10.61 -11.55
C GLU A 139 1.34 -9.89 -10.49
N GLN A 140 1.64 -8.62 -10.22
CA GLN A 140 0.83 -7.75 -9.34
C GLN A 140 -0.52 -7.35 -9.94
N ARG A 141 -0.85 -7.80 -11.16
CA ARG A 141 -2.08 -7.47 -11.91
C ARG A 141 -2.31 -5.96 -12.10
N LYS A 142 -1.22 -5.18 -12.11
CA LYS A 142 -1.27 -3.72 -12.34
C LYS A 142 -1.18 -3.37 -13.81
N ILE A 143 -0.53 -4.21 -14.60
CA ILE A 143 -0.43 -4.04 -16.05
C ILE A 143 -0.80 -5.35 -16.75
N ARG A 144 -1.04 -5.23 -18.04
CA ARG A 144 -1.08 -6.35 -18.96
C ARG A 144 -0.13 -6.09 -20.11
N ILE A 145 0.59 -7.12 -20.50
CA ILE A 145 1.50 -7.10 -21.64
C ILE A 145 0.78 -7.77 -22.81
N ASP A 146 0.73 -7.09 -23.96
CA ASP A 146 0.14 -7.59 -25.20
C ASP A 146 1.16 -7.34 -26.33
N ASP A 147 1.98 -8.36 -26.62
CA ASP A 147 3.17 -8.28 -27.48
C ASP A 147 4.10 -7.10 -27.13
N ASN A 148 3.98 -6.01 -27.89
CA ASN A 148 4.77 -4.78 -27.76
C ASN A 148 4.04 -3.65 -27.02
N LEU A 149 2.81 -3.89 -26.58
CA LEU A 149 2.00 -2.95 -25.83
C LEU A 149 1.95 -3.31 -24.36
N VAL A 150 1.93 -2.29 -23.53
CA VAL A 150 1.75 -2.35 -22.08
C VAL A 150 0.49 -1.56 -21.77
N VAL A 151 -0.53 -2.26 -21.28
CA VAL A 151 -1.80 -1.67 -20.87
C VAL A 151 -1.81 -1.56 -19.35
N TYR A 152 -1.87 -0.34 -18.84
CA TYR A 152 -1.98 -0.11 -17.40
C TYR A 152 -3.43 -0.35 -16.96
N ILE A 153 -3.63 -1.32 -16.06
CA ILE A 153 -4.96 -1.73 -15.56
C ILE A 153 -5.13 -1.53 -14.05
N GLY A 154 -4.10 -1.03 -13.37
CA GLY A 154 -4.12 -0.72 -11.94
C GLY A 154 -5.20 0.31 -11.58
N ASN A 155 -5.68 0.27 -10.35
CA ASN A 155 -6.84 1.05 -9.88
C ASN A 155 -6.54 2.50 -9.47
N THR A 156 -5.38 3.05 -9.82
CA THR A 156 -4.95 4.33 -9.25
C THR A 156 -5.62 5.57 -9.86
N ILE A 157 -6.02 5.51 -11.13
CA ILE A 157 -6.72 6.62 -11.81
C ILE A 157 -7.83 6.03 -12.67
N THR A 158 -9.08 6.26 -12.27
CA THR A 158 -10.26 5.86 -13.05
C THR A 158 -10.41 6.74 -14.30
N PRO A 159 -11.05 6.25 -15.38
CA PRO A 159 -11.32 7.06 -16.57
C PRO A 159 -12.07 8.36 -16.26
N SER A 160 -12.96 8.34 -15.26
CA SER A 160 -13.68 9.52 -14.79
C SER A 160 -12.78 10.53 -14.09
N GLU A 161 -11.83 10.09 -13.26
CA GLU A 161 -10.83 10.97 -12.65
C GLU A 161 -9.84 11.51 -13.68
N LEU A 162 -9.50 10.71 -14.69
CA LEU A 162 -8.65 11.14 -15.80
C LEU A 162 -9.34 12.25 -16.62
N ALA A 163 -10.61 12.06 -16.99
CA ALA A 163 -11.40 13.07 -17.71
C ALA A 163 -11.48 14.40 -16.94
N LYS A 164 -11.68 14.32 -15.62
CA LYS A 164 -11.65 15.50 -14.74
C LYS A 164 -10.28 16.18 -14.73
N LYS A 165 -9.18 15.43 -14.57
CA LYS A 165 -7.82 15.99 -14.58
C LYS A 165 -7.45 16.65 -15.91
N LEU A 166 -8.00 16.16 -17.01
CA LEU A 166 -7.81 16.69 -18.35
C LEU A 166 -8.76 17.85 -18.69
N ASN A 167 -9.66 18.24 -17.78
CA ASN A 167 -10.70 19.24 -18.01
C ASN A 167 -11.54 18.96 -19.27
N ILE A 168 -11.85 17.69 -19.54
CA ILE A 168 -12.70 17.31 -20.68
C ILE A 168 -14.11 17.86 -20.43
N PRO A 169 -14.72 18.57 -21.41
CA PRO A 169 -16.09 19.05 -21.29
C PRO A 169 -17.08 17.93 -20.96
N ALA A 170 -18.09 18.22 -20.14
CA ALA A 170 -19.03 17.21 -19.65
C ALA A 170 -19.74 16.43 -20.77
N PHE A 171 -19.96 17.08 -21.92
CA PHE A 171 -20.56 16.47 -23.10
C PHE A 171 -19.66 15.39 -23.73
N ASP A 172 -18.35 15.63 -23.81
CA ASP A 172 -17.36 14.72 -24.40
C ASP A 172 -16.83 13.70 -23.38
N ALA A 173 -16.94 14.01 -22.09
CA ALA A 173 -16.48 13.16 -21.00
C ALA A 173 -17.20 11.80 -20.98
N GLY A 174 -18.48 11.75 -21.35
CA GLY A 174 -19.26 10.50 -21.38
C GLY A 174 -18.66 9.47 -22.35
N VAL A 175 -18.34 9.89 -23.57
CA VAL A 175 -17.72 9.02 -24.59
C VAL A 175 -16.32 8.60 -24.16
N PHE A 176 -15.50 9.57 -23.72
CA PHE A 176 -14.14 9.31 -23.25
C PHE A 176 -14.11 8.28 -22.11
N ILE A 177 -15.01 8.42 -21.13
CA ILE A 177 -15.08 7.51 -19.98
C ILE A 177 -15.47 6.10 -20.44
N CYS A 178 -16.52 5.98 -21.26
CA CYS A 178 -17.01 4.70 -21.77
C CYS A 178 -15.93 3.94 -22.57
N ASP A 179 -15.24 4.63 -23.47
CA ASP A 179 -14.20 4.02 -24.32
C ASP A 179 -13.05 3.45 -23.48
N HIS A 180 -12.52 4.25 -22.56
CA HIS A 180 -11.44 3.82 -21.68
C HIS A 180 -11.89 2.76 -20.67
N GLN A 181 -13.13 2.81 -20.18
CA GLN A 181 -13.68 1.75 -19.34
C GLN A 181 -13.80 0.43 -20.10
N ASN A 182 -14.22 0.45 -21.37
CA ASN A 182 -14.33 -0.74 -22.20
C ASN A 182 -12.95 -1.38 -22.46
N ILE A 183 -11.93 -0.57 -22.76
CA ILE A 183 -10.54 -1.03 -22.91
C ILE A 183 -10.07 -1.72 -21.62
N LEU A 184 -10.23 -1.05 -20.48
CA LEU A 184 -9.79 -1.61 -19.19
C LEU A 184 -10.55 -2.88 -18.83
N LYS A 185 -11.87 -2.94 -19.07
CA LYS A 185 -12.70 -4.12 -18.83
C LYS A 185 -12.28 -5.31 -19.69
N TYR A 186 -12.03 -5.08 -20.98
CA TYR A 186 -11.52 -6.11 -21.89
C TYR A 186 -10.20 -6.71 -21.40
N HIS A 187 -9.27 -5.85 -20.96
CA HIS A 187 -7.96 -6.32 -20.52
C HIS A 187 -7.98 -6.99 -19.14
N ARG A 188 -8.84 -6.53 -18.21
CA ARG A 188 -9.03 -7.12 -16.88
C ARG A 188 -9.73 -8.48 -16.89
N ASN A 189 -10.69 -8.69 -17.79
CA ASN A 189 -11.47 -9.94 -17.85
C ASN A 189 -10.68 -11.15 -18.38
N ARG A 190 -9.44 -10.96 -18.83
CA ARG A 190 -8.55 -12.03 -19.30
C ARG A 190 -7.29 -12.15 -18.42
N LEU A 191 -7.35 -11.65 -17.18
CA LEU A 191 -6.43 -11.96 -16.09
C LEU A 191 -6.91 -13.21 -15.34
#